data_AF-A0A1L1PMV9-F1
#
_entry.id   AF-A0A1L1PMV9-F1
#
_cell.length_a   1.000
_cell.length_b   1.000
_cell.length_c   1.000
_cell.angle_alpha   90.00
_cell.angle_beta   90.00
_cell.angle_gamma   90.00
#
_symmetry.space_group_name_H-M   'P 1'
#
loop_
_entity.id
_entity.type
_entity.pdbx_description
1 polymer ?
#
loop_
_entity_poly.entity_id
_entity_poly.type
_entity_poly.pdbx_seq_one_letter_code
_entity_poly.pdbx_strand_id
1 'polypeptide(L)'
;MNHTQTEAGALATAEHFSPPPVPSTVISSSALVLDNASMDKMLRVAEVMASGRSTIPKHLQGNVGDCMAVVMQAVQWNMNPYAVAQKTHLVNGTLGYEAQLVAAVINNSPLVRDRFNFEWFGDWTKVIGRFVEKESKRNPGEKYRAPGWVLADEKGLGVKVWATIKGEPAPRVLELLLSQAGVRNSTLWADDPKQQLAYLAQKRWARLHAPDVILGVYTPDELQESVPRDMGPAEVVSEWHPDLRAQAEEAAAKGAAAYGAFWKLLPRELQQKLAKTPEHDRFKDQAQAADRERTVDSPAPAPAPAPAAATTTNTSTGEITTTFAEVEAKLRAARTVDALAVALDWSNALAPEEQHRAGELLDLHDQLKAAMQKGGAK
;
A
#
# COMPACT_ATOMS: atom_id res chain seq x y z
N MET A 1 -49.46 -44.21 -74.08
CA MET A 1 -48.12 -44.59 -73.58
C MET A 1 -47.58 -43.41 -72.79
N ASN A 2 -47.37 -43.64 -71.50
CA ASN A 2 -47.19 -42.64 -70.45
C ASN A 2 -45.81 -41.99 -70.51
N HIS A 3 -45.76 -40.66 -70.57
CA HIS A 3 -44.63 -39.87 -70.10
C HIS A 3 -45.15 -38.73 -69.24
N THR A 4 -45.31 -39.01 -67.95
CA THR A 4 -45.36 -38.01 -66.87
C THR A 4 -45.07 -38.78 -65.58
N GLN A 5 -43.82 -39.26 -65.45
CA GLN A 5 -43.31 -39.53 -64.10
C GLN A 5 -43.02 -38.18 -63.48
N THR A 6 -43.91 -37.84 -62.57
CA THR A 6 -44.04 -36.65 -61.73
C THR A 6 -42.71 -36.26 -61.10
N GLU A 7 -42.30 -35.01 -61.31
CA GLU A 7 -41.23 -34.32 -60.57
C GLU A 7 -41.47 -34.33 -59.03
N ALA A 8 -42.70 -34.63 -58.60
CA ALA A 8 -43.07 -34.86 -57.21
C ALA A 8 -42.38 -36.07 -56.55
N GLY A 9 -41.93 -37.07 -57.34
CA GLY A 9 -41.22 -38.23 -56.81
C GLY A 9 -39.77 -37.93 -56.39
N ALA A 10 -39.12 -36.96 -57.05
CA ALA A 10 -37.74 -36.59 -56.77
C ALA A 10 -37.60 -35.67 -55.55
N LEU A 11 -38.63 -34.86 -55.25
CA LEU A 11 -38.69 -34.04 -54.02
C LEU A 11 -38.97 -34.90 -52.78
N ALA A 12 -39.75 -35.97 -52.89
CA ALA A 12 -40.06 -36.85 -51.76
C ALA A 12 -38.83 -37.61 -51.23
N THR A 13 -37.85 -37.91 -52.08
CA THR A 13 -36.58 -38.55 -51.69
C THR A 13 -35.57 -37.59 -51.08
N ALA A 14 -35.73 -36.26 -51.28
CA ALA A 14 -34.83 -35.25 -50.71
C ALA A 14 -35.21 -34.88 -49.25
N GLU A 15 -36.45 -35.12 -48.82
CA GLU A 15 -36.91 -34.80 -47.46
C GLU A 15 -36.47 -35.83 -46.39
N HIS A 16 -35.85 -36.95 -46.78
CA HIS A 16 -35.45 -38.03 -45.87
C HIS A 16 -33.93 -38.27 -45.79
N PHE A 17 -33.10 -37.36 -46.31
CA PHE A 17 -31.66 -37.44 -46.05
C PHE A 17 -31.36 -36.91 -44.63
N SER A 18 -31.47 -37.79 -43.64
CA SER A 18 -30.88 -37.56 -42.33
C SER A 18 -29.39 -37.87 -42.44
N PRO A 19 -28.47 -36.88 -42.38
CA PRO A 19 -27.05 -37.17 -42.33
C PRO A 19 -26.78 -38.08 -41.12
N PRO A 20 -25.86 -39.06 -41.23
CA PRO A 20 -25.45 -39.84 -40.07
C PRO A 20 -25.00 -38.87 -38.97
N PRO A 21 -25.35 -39.11 -37.70
CA PRO A 21 -24.89 -38.26 -36.62
C PRO A 21 -23.36 -38.21 -36.67
N VAL A 22 -22.81 -37.04 -36.99
CA VAL A 22 -21.38 -36.80 -36.80
C VAL A 22 -21.10 -37.11 -35.34
N PRO A 23 -20.19 -38.04 -35.02
CA PRO A 23 -19.84 -38.30 -33.64
C PRO A 23 -19.33 -36.98 -33.07
N SER A 24 -20.16 -36.36 -32.22
CA SER A 24 -19.77 -35.21 -31.44
C SER A 24 -18.88 -35.76 -30.34
N THR A 25 -17.66 -36.12 -30.72
CA THR A 25 -16.63 -36.50 -29.76
C THR A 25 -16.40 -35.26 -28.94
N VAL A 26 -16.96 -35.25 -27.72
CA VAL A 26 -16.64 -34.25 -26.71
C VAL A 26 -15.21 -34.54 -26.29
N ILE A 27 -14.24 -34.06 -27.08
CA ILE A 27 -12.84 -34.15 -26.73
C ILE A 27 -12.63 -33.16 -25.59
N SER A 28 -12.27 -33.66 -24.42
CA SER A 28 -11.86 -32.81 -23.32
C SER A 28 -10.68 -31.95 -23.76
N SER A 29 -10.70 -30.64 -23.51
CA SER A 29 -9.58 -29.74 -23.84
C SER A 29 -8.25 -30.21 -23.25
N SER A 30 -8.28 -30.83 -22.07
CA SER A 30 -7.12 -31.49 -21.45
C SER A 30 -6.59 -32.69 -22.24
N ALA A 31 -7.46 -33.49 -22.86
CA ALA A 31 -7.06 -34.62 -23.69
C ALA A 31 -6.45 -34.16 -25.03
N LEU A 32 -6.94 -33.04 -25.58
CA LEU A 32 -6.39 -32.45 -26.79
C LEU A 32 -5.00 -31.80 -26.54
N VAL A 33 -4.80 -31.20 -25.39
CA VAL A 33 -3.51 -30.56 -25.04
C VAL A 33 -2.42 -31.58 -24.72
N LEU A 34 -2.78 -32.75 -24.18
CA LEU A 34 -1.81 -33.79 -23.80
C LEU A 34 -1.53 -34.79 -24.92
N ASP A 35 -2.27 -34.75 -26.03
CA ASP A 35 -2.03 -35.57 -27.21
C ASP A 35 -0.91 -34.97 -28.08
N ASN A 36 0.11 -35.78 -28.38
CA ASN A 36 1.30 -35.32 -29.08
C ASN A 36 0.98 -34.81 -30.51
N ALA A 37 0.09 -35.51 -31.22
CA ALA A 37 -0.32 -35.10 -32.57
C ALA A 37 -1.13 -33.78 -32.57
N SER A 38 -1.84 -33.52 -31.49
CA SER A 38 -2.60 -32.27 -31.30
C SER A 38 -1.69 -31.12 -30.88
N MET A 39 -0.66 -31.39 -30.07
CA MET A 39 0.41 -30.44 -29.76
C MET A 39 1.17 -29.97 -30.99
N ASP A 40 1.56 -30.89 -31.88
CA ASP A 40 2.21 -30.53 -33.15
C ASP A 40 1.34 -29.64 -34.03
N LYS A 41 0.02 -29.90 -34.08
CA LYS A 41 -0.92 -29.07 -34.83
C LYS A 41 -1.06 -27.68 -34.21
N MET A 42 -1.14 -27.59 -32.89
CA MET A 42 -1.19 -26.31 -32.18
C MET A 42 0.09 -25.50 -32.40
N LEU A 43 1.25 -26.15 -32.38
CA LEU A 43 2.54 -25.51 -32.68
C LEU A 43 2.55 -24.93 -34.10
N ARG A 44 2.05 -25.68 -35.10
CA ARG A 44 1.94 -25.18 -36.46
C ARG A 44 1.01 -23.98 -36.58
N VAL A 45 -0.10 -23.95 -35.84
CA VAL A 45 -0.98 -22.77 -35.77
C VAL A 45 -0.24 -21.60 -35.14
N ALA A 46 0.53 -21.83 -34.08
CA ALA A 46 1.33 -20.79 -33.41
C ALA A 46 2.42 -20.21 -34.33
N GLU A 47 3.10 -21.03 -35.13
CA GLU A 47 4.06 -20.58 -36.15
C GLU A 47 3.41 -19.65 -37.18
N VAL A 48 2.23 -20.05 -37.68
CA VAL A 48 1.45 -19.22 -38.62
C VAL A 48 1.02 -17.92 -37.95
N MET A 49 0.54 -17.97 -36.71
CA MET A 49 0.19 -16.77 -35.94
C MET A 49 1.40 -15.85 -35.76
N ALA A 50 2.57 -16.37 -35.37
CA ALA A 50 3.78 -15.57 -35.19
C ALA A 50 4.23 -14.86 -36.49
N SER A 51 3.90 -15.41 -37.66
CA SER A 51 4.18 -14.78 -38.97
C SER A 51 3.22 -13.63 -39.34
N GLY A 52 2.07 -13.52 -38.67
CA GLY A 52 1.04 -12.52 -38.95
C GLY A 52 1.47 -11.11 -38.53
N ARG A 53 1.36 -10.12 -39.44
CA ARG A 53 1.78 -8.73 -39.18
C ARG A 53 0.65 -7.78 -38.79
N SER A 54 -0.55 -7.98 -39.33
CA SER A 54 -1.68 -7.06 -39.13
C SER A 54 -2.72 -7.60 -38.15
N THR A 55 -2.84 -8.93 -38.06
CA THR A 55 -3.90 -9.60 -37.28
C THR A 55 -3.45 -10.01 -35.88
N ILE A 56 -2.14 -9.97 -35.62
CA ILE A 56 -1.50 -10.37 -34.36
C ILE A 56 -0.79 -9.15 -33.74
N PRO A 57 -0.95 -8.90 -32.42
CA PRO A 57 -0.28 -7.80 -31.74
C PRO A 57 1.24 -7.86 -31.83
N LYS A 58 1.90 -6.69 -31.85
CA LYS A 58 3.36 -6.56 -32.01
C LYS A 58 4.17 -7.40 -31.03
N HIS A 59 3.70 -7.58 -29.79
CA HIS A 59 4.41 -8.37 -28.78
C HIS A 59 4.36 -9.88 -29.00
N LEU A 60 3.46 -10.38 -29.86
CA LEU A 60 3.37 -11.80 -30.24
C LEU A 60 4.03 -12.10 -31.59
N GLN A 61 4.35 -11.07 -32.39
CA GLN A 61 4.94 -11.24 -33.72
C GLN A 61 6.36 -11.81 -33.62
N GLY A 62 6.64 -12.86 -34.39
CA GLY A 62 7.91 -13.57 -34.36
C GLY A 62 8.16 -14.40 -33.09
N ASN A 63 7.25 -14.39 -32.11
CA ASN A 63 7.35 -15.20 -30.90
C ASN A 63 6.39 -16.39 -30.96
N VAL A 64 6.89 -17.53 -31.44
CA VAL A 64 6.13 -18.78 -31.55
C VAL A 64 5.75 -19.31 -30.16
N GLY A 65 6.61 -19.14 -29.15
CA GLY A 65 6.35 -19.61 -27.78
C GLY A 65 5.14 -18.93 -27.15
N ASP A 66 5.07 -17.60 -27.21
CA ASP A 66 3.93 -16.86 -26.67
C ASP A 66 2.67 -17.09 -27.51
N CYS A 67 2.79 -17.22 -28.83
CA CYS A 67 1.66 -17.60 -29.69
C CYS A 67 1.13 -18.99 -29.32
N MET A 68 2.01 -19.95 -29.03
CA MET A 68 1.61 -21.30 -28.62
C MET A 68 0.88 -21.28 -27.27
N ALA A 69 1.37 -20.52 -26.30
CA ALA A 69 0.70 -20.34 -25.02
C ALA A 69 -0.72 -19.76 -25.20
N VAL A 70 -0.87 -18.76 -26.06
CA VAL A 70 -2.18 -18.17 -26.41
C VAL A 70 -3.09 -19.18 -27.12
N VAL A 71 -2.55 -19.99 -28.04
CA VAL A 71 -3.31 -21.05 -28.74
C VAL A 71 -3.83 -22.08 -27.75
N MET A 72 -2.97 -22.58 -26.86
CA MET A 72 -3.36 -23.56 -25.83
C MET A 72 -4.43 -22.98 -24.90
N GLN A 73 -4.27 -21.72 -24.49
CA GLN A 73 -5.27 -21.05 -23.65
C GLN A 73 -6.61 -20.87 -24.38
N ALA A 74 -6.58 -20.50 -25.67
CA ALA A 74 -7.77 -20.36 -26.49
C ALA A 74 -8.50 -21.70 -26.68
N VAL A 75 -7.76 -22.80 -26.90
CA VAL A 75 -8.32 -24.15 -26.94
C VAL A 75 -8.99 -24.52 -25.63
N GLN A 76 -8.38 -24.18 -24.48
CA GLN A 76 -8.96 -24.45 -23.18
C GLN A 76 -10.28 -23.71 -22.95
N TRP A 77 -10.38 -22.46 -23.41
CA TRP A 77 -11.62 -21.67 -23.38
C TRP A 77 -12.58 -21.98 -24.53
N ASN A 78 -12.20 -22.87 -25.44
CA ASN A 78 -12.94 -23.16 -26.68
C ASN A 78 -13.23 -21.89 -27.51
N MET A 79 -12.23 -21.02 -27.63
CA MET A 79 -12.29 -19.74 -28.35
C MET A 79 -11.30 -19.71 -29.52
N ASN A 80 -11.52 -18.78 -30.46
CA ASN A 80 -10.60 -18.57 -31.58
C ASN A 80 -9.27 -17.95 -31.08
N PRO A 81 -8.10 -18.57 -31.38
CA PRO A 81 -6.81 -18.10 -30.89
C PRO A 81 -6.43 -16.71 -31.41
N TYR A 82 -6.86 -16.31 -32.61
CA TYR A 82 -6.62 -14.95 -33.12
C TYR A 82 -7.40 -13.89 -32.33
N ALA A 83 -8.65 -14.19 -31.97
CA ALA A 83 -9.48 -13.29 -31.17
C ALA A 83 -8.93 -13.14 -29.74
N VAL A 84 -8.46 -14.26 -29.15
CA VAL A 84 -7.78 -14.24 -27.85
C VAL A 84 -6.49 -13.43 -27.92
N ALA A 85 -5.66 -13.66 -28.94
CA ALA A 85 -4.40 -12.94 -29.14
C ALA A 85 -4.60 -11.41 -29.20
N GLN A 86 -5.61 -10.93 -29.93
CA GLN A 86 -5.93 -9.50 -30.04
C GLN A 86 -6.30 -8.83 -28.72
N LYS A 87 -6.68 -9.63 -27.71
CA LYS A 87 -7.06 -9.17 -26.38
C LYS A 87 -5.96 -9.36 -25.34
N THR A 88 -4.72 -9.58 -25.79
CA THR A 88 -3.52 -9.65 -24.94
C THR A 88 -2.75 -8.34 -24.93
N HIS A 89 -2.10 -8.04 -23.81
CA HIS A 89 -1.27 -6.85 -23.60
C HIS A 89 -0.04 -7.21 -22.79
N LEU A 90 1.09 -6.56 -23.09
CA LEU A 90 2.33 -6.73 -22.33
C LEU A 90 2.44 -5.64 -21.25
N VAL A 91 2.58 -6.05 -19.98
CA VAL A 91 2.83 -5.16 -18.85
C VAL A 91 4.05 -5.67 -18.10
N ASN A 92 5.11 -4.86 -18.02
CA ASN A 92 6.37 -5.22 -17.35
C ASN A 92 6.94 -6.58 -17.79
N GLY A 93 6.82 -6.92 -19.08
CA GLY A 93 7.30 -8.19 -19.64
C GLY A 93 6.38 -9.40 -19.38
N THR A 94 5.26 -9.22 -18.66
CA THR A 94 4.27 -10.28 -18.42
C THR A 94 3.06 -10.10 -19.33
N LEU A 95 2.56 -11.20 -19.89
CA LEU A 95 1.36 -11.22 -20.74
C LEU A 95 0.10 -11.12 -19.87
N GLY A 96 -0.68 -10.07 -20.07
CA GLY A 96 -2.00 -9.88 -19.49
C GLY A 96 -3.12 -10.00 -20.52
N TYR A 97 -4.32 -10.33 -20.06
CA TYR A 97 -5.53 -10.46 -20.87
C TYR A 97 -6.55 -9.38 -20.52
N GLU A 98 -7.17 -8.75 -21.51
CA GLU A 98 -8.16 -7.71 -21.28
C GLU A 98 -9.38 -8.22 -20.50
N ALA A 99 -9.99 -7.33 -19.71
CA ALA A 99 -11.23 -7.61 -18.99
C ALA A 99 -12.39 -8.08 -19.90
N GLN A 100 -12.45 -7.57 -21.12
CA GLN A 100 -13.45 -7.97 -22.12
C GLN A 100 -13.33 -9.44 -22.48
N LEU A 101 -12.11 -9.96 -22.58
CA LEU A 101 -11.90 -11.38 -22.84
C LEU A 101 -12.34 -12.22 -21.65
N VAL A 102 -11.98 -11.82 -20.43
CA VAL A 102 -12.41 -12.51 -19.21
C VAL A 102 -13.94 -12.59 -19.14
N ALA A 103 -14.64 -11.50 -19.45
CA ALA A 103 -16.10 -11.48 -19.54
C ALA A 103 -16.63 -12.46 -20.60
N ALA A 104 -16.01 -12.51 -21.78
CA ALA A 104 -16.40 -13.42 -22.85
C ALA A 104 -16.17 -14.90 -22.47
N VAL A 105 -15.06 -15.19 -21.79
CA VAL A 105 -14.74 -16.53 -21.28
C VAL A 105 -15.80 -17.00 -20.30
N ILE A 106 -16.16 -16.18 -19.30
CA ILE A 106 -17.19 -16.55 -18.33
C ILE A 106 -18.55 -16.72 -19.02
N ASN A 107 -18.96 -15.77 -19.87
CA ASN A 107 -20.26 -15.81 -20.54
C ASN A 107 -20.43 -17.01 -21.49
N ASN A 108 -19.34 -17.56 -22.03
CA ASN A 108 -19.37 -18.76 -22.88
C ASN A 108 -19.05 -20.04 -22.10
N SER A 109 -18.72 -19.93 -20.81
CA SER A 109 -18.41 -21.09 -19.97
C SER A 109 -19.69 -21.86 -19.63
N PRO A 110 -19.60 -23.19 -19.42
CA PRO A 110 -20.74 -23.99 -18.97
C PRO A 110 -21.11 -23.72 -17.49
N LEU A 111 -20.31 -22.92 -16.77
CA LEU A 111 -20.49 -22.63 -15.35
C LEU A 111 -21.70 -21.71 -15.11
N VAL A 112 -21.90 -20.71 -15.97
CA VAL A 112 -22.99 -19.73 -15.81
C VAL A 112 -24.21 -20.13 -16.62
N ARG A 113 -25.40 -19.90 -16.08
CA ARG A 113 -26.69 -20.11 -16.74
C ARG A 113 -27.06 -18.95 -17.65
N ASP A 114 -26.72 -17.74 -17.23
CA ASP A 114 -27.00 -16.47 -17.89
C ASP A 114 -25.72 -15.65 -18.03
N ARG A 115 -25.77 -14.64 -18.90
CA ARG A 115 -24.68 -13.68 -19.08
C ARG A 115 -24.62 -12.72 -17.90
N PHE A 116 -23.50 -12.03 -17.74
CA PHE A 116 -23.41 -10.93 -16.77
C PHE A 116 -24.50 -9.88 -16.98
N ASN A 117 -25.18 -9.55 -15.88
CA ASN A 117 -26.16 -8.48 -15.78
C ASN A 117 -25.58 -7.35 -14.92
N PHE A 118 -26.09 -6.13 -15.14
CA PHE A 118 -25.56 -4.92 -14.50
C PHE A 118 -26.66 -3.99 -14.04
N GLU A 119 -26.45 -3.37 -12.89
CA GLU A 119 -27.25 -2.27 -12.38
C GLU A 119 -26.32 -1.19 -11.83
N TRP A 120 -26.36 0.01 -12.42
CA TRP A 120 -25.59 1.15 -11.93
C TRP A 120 -26.43 1.93 -10.92
N PHE A 121 -25.83 2.25 -9.78
CA PHE A 121 -26.48 3.00 -8.72
C PHE A 121 -25.66 4.24 -8.34
N GLY A 122 -26.30 5.17 -7.66
CA GLY A 122 -25.74 6.47 -7.29
C GLY A 122 -25.96 7.55 -8.35
N ASP A 123 -25.52 8.77 -8.03
CA ASP A 123 -25.72 9.95 -8.87
C ASP A 123 -24.59 10.12 -9.88
N TRP A 124 -24.73 9.45 -11.03
CA TRP A 124 -23.75 9.48 -12.11
C TRP A 124 -23.65 10.81 -12.85
N THR A 125 -24.57 11.76 -12.63
CA THR A 125 -24.53 13.10 -13.26
C THR A 125 -23.31 13.92 -12.83
N LYS A 126 -22.72 13.56 -11.69
CA LYS A 126 -21.50 14.19 -11.15
C LYS A 126 -20.21 13.74 -11.83
N VAL A 127 -20.26 12.63 -12.57
CA VAL A 127 -19.09 11.96 -13.15
C VAL A 127 -19.18 11.93 -14.67
N ILE A 128 -20.34 11.56 -15.22
CA ILE A 128 -20.53 11.46 -16.66
C ILE A 128 -20.40 12.84 -17.32
N GLY A 129 -19.56 12.92 -18.35
CA GLY A 129 -19.35 14.15 -19.12
C GLY A 129 -18.41 15.18 -18.47
N ARG A 130 -17.87 14.90 -17.28
CA ARG A 130 -16.87 15.76 -16.63
C ARG A 130 -15.46 15.26 -16.94
N PHE A 131 -14.85 15.78 -17.98
CA PHE A 131 -13.47 15.47 -18.34
C PHE A 131 -12.63 16.74 -18.50
N VAL A 132 -11.34 16.60 -18.23
CA VAL A 132 -10.33 17.65 -18.42
C VAL A 132 -9.36 17.16 -19.49
N GLU A 133 -9.04 18.02 -20.46
CA GLU A 133 -7.98 17.72 -21.42
C GLU A 133 -6.62 17.96 -20.77
N LYS A 134 -5.77 16.94 -20.79
CA LYS A 134 -4.39 16.99 -20.30
C LYS A 134 -3.44 16.67 -21.45
N GLU A 135 -2.27 17.29 -21.45
CA GLU A 135 -1.22 16.95 -22.40
C GLU A 135 -0.47 15.69 -21.96
N SER A 136 -0.22 14.80 -22.91
CA SER A 136 0.52 13.56 -22.68
C SER A 136 1.97 13.87 -22.31
N LYS A 137 2.41 13.37 -21.15
CA LYS A 137 3.82 13.42 -20.74
C LYS A 137 4.72 12.57 -21.64
N ARG A 138 4.15 11.56 -22.32
CA ARG A 138 4.88 10.59 -23.13
C ARG A 138 5.04 11.04 -24.59
N ASN A 139 4.03 11.75 -25.11
CA ASN A 139 4.02 12.34 -26.46
C ASN A 139 3.69 13.85 -26.34
N PRO A 140 4.70 14.73 -26.28
CA PRO A 140 4.48 16.18 -26.23
C PRO A 140 3.61 16.65 -27.40
N GLY A 141 2.47 17.29 -27.11
CA GLY A 141 1.51 17.81 -28.09
C GLY A 141 0.25 16.96 -28.30
N GLU A 142 0.20 15.73 -27.77
CA GLU A 142 -1.01 14.90 -27.82
C GLU A 142 -1.88 15.14 -26.58
N LYS A 143 -3.08 15.69 -26.78
CA LYS A 143 -4.05 15.92 -25.71
C LYS A 143 -4.88 14.65 -25.47
N TYR A 144 -5.03 14.26 -24.22
CA TYR A 144 -5.90 13.17 -23.81
C TYR A 144 -6.92 13.64 -22.78
N ARG A 145 -8.09 12.99 -22.77
CA ARG A 145 -9.13 13.26 -21.78
C ARG A 145 -8.83 12.49 -20.50
N ALA A 146 -8.86 13.21 -19.39
CA ALA A 146 -8.71 12.67 -18.04
C ALA A 146 -9.98 12.95 -17.22
N PRO A 147 -10.28 12.11 -16.20
CA PRO A 147 -11.38 12.37 -15.28
C PRO A 147 -11.30 13.78 -14.68
N GLY A 148 -12.38 14.55 -14.79
CA GLY A 148 -12.49 15.93 -14.33
C GLY A 148 -13.23 16.10 -13.01
N TRP A 149 -13.58 15.00 -12.33
CA TRP A 149 -14.26 14.99 -11.03
C TRP A 149 -13.31 14.62 -9.89
N VAL A 150 -13.74 14.85 -8.65
CA VAL A 150 -12.96 14.57 -7.43
C VAL A 150 -13.48 13.30 -6.75
N LEU A 151 -12.68 12.64 -5.91
CA LEU A 151 -13.10 11.44 -5.18
C LEU A 151 -14.38 11.62 -4.35
N ALA A 152 -14.66 12.84 -3.88
CA ALA A 152 -15.90 13.17 -3.17
C ALA A 152 -17.15 13.02 -4.05
N ASP A 153 -17.03 13.31 -5.36
CA ASP A 153 -18.11 13.17 -6.33
C ASP A 153 -18.45 11.71 -6.63
N GLU A 154 -17.52 10.79 -6.33
CA GLU A 154 -17.69 9.33 -6.53
C GLU A 154 -18.41 8.64 -5.37
N LYS A 155 -18.67 9.37 -4.28
CA LYS A 155 -19.26 8.81 -3.07
C LYS A 155 -20.66 8.25 -3.37
N GLY A 156 -20.82 6.94 -3.17
CA GLY A 156 -22.08 6.23 -3.39
C GLY A 156 -22.37 5.88 -4.86
N LEU A 157 -21.44 6.13 -5.78
CA LEU A 157 -21.54 5.67 -7.17
C LEU A 157 -20.95 4.26 -7.28
N GLY A 158 -21.64 3.38 -7.99
CA GLY A 158 -21.18 2.01 -8.17
C GLY A 158 -21.99 1.22 -9.17
N VAL A 159 -21.60 -0.03 -9.32
CA VAL A 159 -22.27 -1.02 -10.17
C VAL A 159 -22.48 -2.31 -9.38
N LYS A 160 -23.66 -2.91 -9.51
CA LYS A 160 -23.91 -4.30 -9.15
C LYS A 160 -23.74 -5.13 -10.41
N VAL A 161 -22.92 -6.18 -10.33
CA VAL A 161 -22.79 -7.18 -11.38
C VAL A 161 -23.21 -8.53 -10.84
N TRP A 162 -23.97 -9.29 -11.62
CA TRP A 162 -24.35 -10.63 -11.23
C TRP A 162 -24.48 -11.58 -12.41
N ALA A 163 -24.29 -12.86 -12.11
CA ALA A 163 -24.61 -13.97 -12.99
C ALA A 163 -25.07 -15.14 -12.12
N THR A 164 -25.92 -16.01 -12.66
CA THR A 164 -26.36 -17.23 -11.98
C THR A 164 -25.45 -18.39 -12.36
N ILE A 165 -24.87 -19.04 -11.36
CA ILE A 165 -24.13 -20.29 -11.58
C ILE A 165 -25.13 -21.43 -11.81
N LYS A 166 -24.83 -22.30 -12.77
CA LYS A 166 -25.65 -23.47 -13.08
C LYS A 166 -25.73 -24.39 -11.85
N GLY A 167 -26.95 -24.67 -11.39
CA GLY A 167 -27.21 -25.44 -10.18
C GLY A 167 -27.51 -24.60 -8.95
N GLU A 168 -27.29 -23.28 -8.99
CA GLU A 168 -27.68 -22.38 -7.91
C GLU A 168 -29.04 -21.74 -8.19
N PRO A 169 -29.92 -21.61 -7.17
CA PRO A 169 -31.23 -21.00 -7.34
C PRO A 169 -31.17 -19.47 -7.42
N ALA A 170 -30.17 -18.85 -6.79
CA ALA A 170 -30.01 -17.40 -6.70
C ALA A 170 -28.76 -16.94 -7.46
N PRO A 171 -28.79 -15.76 -8.10
CA PRO A 171 -27.62 -15.19 -8.74
C PRO A 171 -26.59 -14.73 -7.69
N ARG A 172 -25.30 -14.87 -8.02
CA ARG A 172 -24.23 -14.30 -7.19
C ARG A 172 -24.00 -12.86 -7.60
N VAL A 173 -24.09 -11.95 -6.64
CA VAL A 173 -24.00 -10.50 -6.87
C VAL A 173 -22.69 -9.98 -6.29
N LEU A 174 -21.99 -9.15 -7.05
CA LEU A 174 -20.86 -8.35 -6.59
C LEU A 174 -21.21 -6.87 -6.75
N GLU A 175 -21.12 -6.12 -5.67
CA GLU A 175 -21.23 -4.66 -5.70
C GLU A 175 -19.84 -4.04 -5.70
N LEU A 176 -19.61 -3.09 -6.60
CA LEU A 176 -18.34 -2.39 -6.74
C LEU A 176 -18.59 -0.89 -6.80
N LEU A 177 -17.99 -0.16 -5.86
CA LEU A 177 -18.01 1.30 -5.86
C LEU A 177 -16.96 1.85 -6.84
N LEU A 178 -17.27 2.98 -7.47
CA LEU A 178 -16.33 3.68 -8.34
C LEU A 178 -15.06 4.06 -7.57
N SER A 179 -15.20 4.51 -6.31
CA SER A 179 -14.09 4.86 -5.42
C SER A 179 -13.14 3.69 -5.11
N GLN A 180 -13.59 2.44 -5.26
CA GLN A 180 -12.78 1.22 -5.09
C GLN A 180 -11.98 0.84 -6.35
N ALA A 181 -12.21 1.53 -7.47
CA ALA A 181 -11.41 1.38 -8.68
C ALA A 181 -10.09 2.15 -8.52
N GLY A 182 -9.04 1.46 -8.07
CA GLY A 182 -7.73 2.05 -7.80
C GLY A 182 -6.98 2.50 -9.06
N VAL A 183 -6.79 1.60 -10.02
CA VAL A 183 -6.00 1.85 -11.24
C VAL A 183 -6.90 2.37 -12.36
N ARG A 184 -6.64 3.59 -12.85
CA ARG A 184 -7.43 4.26 -13.89
C ARG A 184 -6.57 4.89 -14.99
N ASN A 185 -5.74 4.07 -15.61
CA ASN A 185 -4.74 4.52 -16.59
C ASN A 185 -5.27 4.65 -18.03
N SER A 186 -6.51 4.24 -18.29
CA SER A 186 -7.17 4.42 -19.58
C SER A 186 -7.88 5.77 -19.66
N THR A 187 -7.76 6.46 -20.79
CA THR A 187 -8.54 7.67 -21.09
C THR A 187 -10.05 7.40 -21.12
N LEU A 188 -10.44 6.15 -21.40
CA LEU A 188 -11.84 5.71 -21.36
C LEU A 188 -12.46 5.84 -19.98
N TRP A 189 -11.66 5.94 -18.90
CA TRP A 189 -12.23 6.26 -17.60
C TRP A 189 -12.88 7.64 -17.60
N ALA A 190 -12.40 8.59 -18.40
CA ALA A 190 -12.99 9.93 -18.55
C ALA A 190 -14.19 9.94 -19.50
N ASP A 191 -14.12 9.19 -20.61
CA ASP A 191 -15.16 9.16 -21.64
C ASP A 191 -16.35 8.25 -21.26
N ASP A 192 -16.08 7.02 -20.81
CA ASP A 192 -17.10 6.05 -20.38
C ASP A 192 -16.69 5.33 -19.07
N PRO A 193 -16.83 6.01 -17.92
CA PRO A 193 -16.51 5.43 -16.61
C PRO A 193 -17.43 4.26 -16.24
N LYS A 194 -18.66 4.22 -16.75
CA LYS A 194 -19.62 3.14 -16.46
C LYS A 194 -19.17 1.83 -17.07
N GLN A 195 -18.73 1.87 -18.33
CA GLN A 195 -18.21 0.71 -19.04
C GLN A 195 -16.92 0.18 -18.39
N GLN A 196 -15.98 1.07 -18.06
CA GLN A 196 -14.74 0.68 -17.39
C GLN A 196 -14.99 0.04 -16.02
N LEU A 197 -15.91 0.60 -15.22
CA LEU A 197 -16.28 0.02 -13.93
C LEU A 197 -16.95 -1.34 -14.09
N ALA A 198 -17.81 -1.52 -15.10
CA ALA A 198 -18.44 -2.81 -15.38
C ALA A 198 -17.41 -3.88 -15.76
N TYR A 199 -16.37 -3.53 -16.54
CA TYR A 199 -15.27 -4.45 -16.84
C TYR A 199 -14.47 -4.84 -15.62
N LEU A 200 -14.16 -3.88 -14.73
CA LEU A 200 -13.50 -4.18 -13.47
C LEU A 200 -14.35 -5.09 -12.58
N ALA A 201 -15.66 -4.83 -12.49
CA ALA A 201 -16.60 -5.62 -11.71
C ALA A 201 -16.69 -7.08 -12.21
N GLN A 202 -16.78 -7.29 -13.53
CA GLN A 202 -16.80 -8.64 -14.13
C GLN A 202 -15.56 -9.44 -13.77
N LYS A 203 -14.38 -8.83 -13.82
CA LYS A 203 -13.13 -9.52 -13.43
C LYS A 203 -13.12 -9.89 -11.96
N ARG A 204 -13.50 -8.96 -11.07
CA ARG A 204 -13.56 -9.23 -9.62
C ARG A 204 -14.58 -10.31 -9.30
N TRP A 205 -15.73 -10.31 -9.97
CA TRP A 205 -16.73 -11.36 -9.86
C TRP A 205 -16.15 -12.70 -10.32
N ALA A 206 -15.49 -12.75 -11.48
CA ALA A 206 -14.88 -13.96 -12.01
C ALA A 206 -13.81 -14.52 -11.07
N ARG A 207 -12.96 -13.66 -10.50
CA ARG A 207 -11.96 -14.04 -9.48
C ARG A 207 -12.60 -14.66 -8.24
N LEU A 208 -13.72 -14.13 -7.80
CA LEU A 208 -14.39 -14.58 -6.57
C LEU A 208 -15.23 -15.84 -6.78
N HIS A 209 -15.90 -15.96 -7.93
CA HIS A 209 -16.95 -16.97 -8.14
C HIS A 209 -16.68 -17.96 -9.26
N ALA A 210 -15.74 -17.69 -10.16
CA ALA A 210 -15.33 -18.55 -11.25
C ALA A 210 -13.78 -18.60 -11.44
N PRO A 211 -12.98 -18.75 -10.36
CA PRO A 211 -11.52 -18.72 -10.45
C PRO A 211 -10.96 -19.89 -11.28
N ASP A 212 -11.66 -21.03 -11.29
CA ASP A 212 -11.36 -22.25 -12.03
C ASP A 212 -11.51 -22.08 -13.55
N VAL A 213 -12.39 -21.19 -14.01
CA VAL A 213 -12.57 -20.92 -15.45
C VAL A 213 -11.44 -20.04 -16.00
N ILE A 214 -10.99 -19.08 -15.19
CA ILE A 214 -9.96 -18.10 -15.59
C ILE A 214 -8.54 -18.55 -15.25
N LEU A 215 -8.35 -19.57 -14.39
CA LEU A 215 -7.07 -20.23 -14.09
C LEU A 215 -5.90 -19.30 -13.78
N GLY A 216 -6.19 -18.17 -13.12
CA GLY A 216 -5.14 -17.22 -12.71
C GLY A 216 -4.55 -16.36 -13.82
N VAL A 217 -5.14 -16.32 -15.03
CA VAL A 217 -4.68 -15.37 -16.07
C VAL A 217 -4.81 -13.94 -15.56
N TYR A 218 -3.76 -13.13 -15.64
CA TYR A 218 -3.78 -11.76 -15.11
C TYR A 218 -4.38 -10.78 -16.11
N THR A 219 -5.02 -9.72 -15.60
CA THR A 219 -5.45 -8.58 -16.40
C THR A 219 -4.46 -7.41 -16.28
N PRO A 220 -4.36 -6.52 -17.28
CA PRO A 220 -3.31 -5.50 -17.32
C PRO A 220 -3.18 -4.63 -16.07
N ASP A 221 -4.30 -4.30 -15.42
CA ASP A 221 -4.35 -3.52 -14.19
C ASP A 221 -3.96 -4.32 -12.93
N GLU A 222 -4.01 -5.65 -12.96
CA GLU A 222 -3.51 -6.51 -11.87
C GLU A 222 -1.99 -6.70 -11.95
N LEU A 223 -1.42 -6.61 -13.16
CA LEU A 223 0.05 -6.70 -13.39
C LEU A 223 0.77 -5.37 -13.14
N GLN A 224 0.03 -4.26 -13.09
CA GLN A 224 0.60 -2.96 -12.79
C GLN A 224 0.87 -2.87 -11.30
N GLU A 225 2.13 -2.62 -10.94
CA GLU A 225 2.49 -2.27 -9.56
C GLU A 225 1.64 -1.07 -9.12
N SER A 226 0.88 -1.25 -8.05
CA SER A 226 0.25 -0.12 -7.38
C SER A 226 1.38 0.75 -6.85
N VAL A 227 1.64 1.88 -7.48
CA VAL A 227 2.54 2.90 -6.91
C VAL A 227 2.00 3.17 -5.51
N PRO A 228 2.79 3.00 -4.43
CA PRO A 228 2.34 3.32 -3.09
C PRO A 228 1.76 4.73 -3.12
N ARG A 229 0.48 4.87 -2.75
CA ARG A 229 -0.07 6.21 -2.55
C ARG A 229 0.77 6.84 -1.47
N ASP A 230 1.48 7.90 -1.81
CA ASP A 230 2.11 8.77 -0.83
C ASP A 230 0.97 9.31 0.05
N MET A 231 0.83 8.74 1.24
CA MET A 231 -0.20 9.14 2.21
C MET A 231 0.19 10.45 2.92
N GLY A 232 1.23 11.13 2.43
CA GLY A 232 1.86 12.26 3.10
C GLY A 232 2.62 11.81 4.35
N PRO A 233 3.41 12.70 4.96
CA PRO A 233 3.91 12.45 6.30
C PRO A 233 2.70 12.29 7.23
N ALA A 234 2.71 11.23 8.04
CA ALA A 234 1.71 11.05 9.09
C ALA A 234 1.66 12.35 9.92
N GLU A 235 0.50 12.99 9.96
CA GLU A 235 0.29 14.17 10.79
C GLU A 235 0.47 13.72 12.24
N VAL A 236 1.63 14.02 12.82
CA VAL A 236 1.86 13.83 14.26
C VAL A 236 0.92 14.81 14.91
N VAL A 237 -0.22 14.31 15.40
CA VAL A 237 -1.17 15.11 16.19
C VAL A 237 -0.39 15.57 17.43
N SER A 238 0.15 16.79 17.38
CA SER A 238 0.79 17.39 18.54
C SER A 238 -0.30 17.60 19.59
N GLU A 239 -0.09 17.07 20.79
CA GLU A 239 -1.04 17.25 21.91
C GLU A 239 -1.22 18.74 22.28
N TRP A 240 -0.30 19.58 21.82
CA TRP A 240 -0.39 21.04 21.85
C TRP A 240 -1.09 21.57 20.61
N HIS A 241 -2.27 22.15 20.80
CA HIS A 241 -2.95 22.92 19.76
C HIS A 241 -2.13 24.18 19.41
N PRO A 242 -2.05 24.61 18.15
CA PRO A 242 -1.22 25.75 17.71
C PRO A 242 -1.47 27.04 18.50
N ASP A 243 -2.74 27.37 18.78
CA ASP A 243 -3.11 28.58 19.53
C ASP A 243 -2.63 28.52 20.99
N LEU A 244 -2.63 27.33 21.58
CA LEU A 244 -2.25 27.10 22.97
C LEU A 244 -0.73 27.14 23.13
N ARG A 245 -0.02 26.65 22.11
CA ARG A 245 1.43 26.76 22.01
C ARG A 245 1.88 28.21 21.87
N ALA A 246 1.23 29.01 21.03
CA ALA A 246 1.56 30.43 20.87
C ALA A 246 1.36 31.22 22.19
N GLN A 247 0.28 30.95 22.92
CA GLN A 247 0.03 31.55 24.23
C GLN A 247 1.07 31.12 25.28
N ALA A 248 1.48 29.85 25.25
CA ALA A 248 2.52 29.33 26.14
C ALA A 248 3.89 29.94 25.85
N GLU A 249 4.25 30.12 24.58
CA GLU A 249 5.47 30.79 24.14
C GLU A 249 5.50 32.27 24.58
N GLU A 250 4.39 33.00 24.40
CA GLU A 250 4.28 34.39 24.86
C GLU A 250 4.35 34.50 26.39
N ALA A 251 3.72 33.58 27.11
CA ALA A 251 3.77 33.54 28.57
C ALA A 251 5.17 33.15 29.10
N ALA A 252 5.86 32.23 28.42
CA ALA A 252 7.24 31.85 28.75
C ALA A 252 8.22 33.00 28.50
N ALA A 253 8.06 33.75 27.41
CA ALA A 253 8.88 34.94 27.12
C ALA A 253 8.73 36.04 28.19
N LYS A 254 7.58 36.11 28.87
CA LYS A 254 7.29 37.06 29.96
C LYS A 254 7.83 36.61 31.33
N GLY A 255 8.44 35.42 31.43
CA GLY A 255 9.06 34.89 32.66
C GLY A 255 8.22 33.83 33.40
N ALA A 256 8.82 33.22 34.44
CA ALA A 256 8.27 32.06 35.15
C ALA A 256 6.94 32.37 35.85
N ALA A 257 6.74 33.59 36.33
CA ALA A 257 5.50 34.03 36.96
C ALA A 257 4.32 34.09 35.95
N ALA A 258 4.59 34.57 34.73
CA ALA A 258 3.59 34.66 33.67
C ALA A 258 3.22 33.28 33.12
N TYR A 259 4.22 32.42 32.89
CA TYR A 259 3.98 31.03 32.51
C TYR A 259 3.21 30.25 33.58
N GLY A 260 3.52 30.46 34.87
CA GLY A 260 2.78 29.86 35.98
C GLY A 260 1.32 30.34 36.09
N ALA A 261 1.03 31.59 35.71
CA ALA A 261 -0.33 32.11 35.66
C ALA A 261 -1.12 31.51 34.49
N PHE A 262 -0.50 31.43 33.30
CA PHE A 262 -1.06 30.74 32.14
C PHE A 262 -1.37 29.27 32.45
N TRP A 263 -0.44 28.57 33.11
CA TRP A 263 -0.61 27.16 33.46
C TRP A 263 -1.81 26.91 34.37
N LYS A 264 -2.08 27.82 35.31
CA LYS A 264 -3.22 27.74 36.23
C LYS A 264 -4.58 27.99 35.56
N LEU A 265 -4.61 28.70 34.43
CA LEU A 265 -5.84 28.99 33.68
C LEU A 265 -6.30 27.79 32.83
N LEU A 266 -5.42 26.83 32.55
CA LEU A 266 -5.75 25.63 31.77
C LEU A 266 -6.64 24.67 32.58
N PRO A 267 -7.60 23.96 31.94
CA PRO A 267 -8.36 22.90 32.60
C PRO A 267 -7.45 21.78 33.16
N ARG A 268 -7.81 21.21 34.32
CA ARG A 268 -6.99 20.17 34.98
C ARG A 268 -6.71 18.95 34.11
N GLU A 269 -7.67 18.53 33.28
CA GLU A 269 -7.49 17.41 32.35
C GLU A 269 -6.44 17.72 31.28
N LEU A 270 -6.37 18.96 30.83
CA LEU A 270 -5.41 19.41 29.83
C LEU A 270 -4.02 19.56 30.44
N GLN A 271 -3.92 20.08 31.67
CA GLN A 271 -2.66 20.13 32.43
C GLN A 271 -2.03 18.74 32.59
N GLN A 272 -2.83 17.71 32.92
CA GLN A 272 -2.32 16.34 33.11
C GLN A 272 -1.81 15.69 31.81
N LYS A 273 -2.37 16.07 30.67
CA LYS A 273 -1.92 15.60 29.35
C LYS A 273 -0.65 16.35 28.93
N LEU A 274 -0.68 17.68 28.95
CA LEU A 274 0.43 18.52 28.55
C LEU A 274 1.66 18.39 29.48
N ALA A 275 1.48 18.11 30.77
CA ALA A 275 2.60 17.87 31.69
C ALA A 275 3.43 16.62 31.35
N LYS A 276 2.88 15.68 30.57
CA LYS A 276 3.59 14.49 30.11
C LYS A 276 4.36 14.70 28.81
N THR A 277 4.17 15.86 28.18
CA THR A 277 4.86 16.21 26.94
C THR A 277 6.18 16.92 27.23
N PRO A 278 7.23 16.69 26.41
CA PRO A 278 8.52 17.37 26.57
C PRO A 278 8.46 18.88 26.29
N GLU A 279 7.40 19.37 25.64
CA GLU A 279 7.21 20.79 25.34
C GLU A 279 6.92 21.62 26.60
N HIS A 280 6.25 21.04 27.60
CA HIS A 280 6.01 21.71 28.90
C HIS A 280 7.32 22.07 29.60
N ASP A 281 8.27 21.13 29.67
CA ASP A 281 9.55 21.33 30.34
C ASP A 281 10.39 22.37 29.59
N ARG A 282 10.36 22.35 28.24
CA ARG A 282 11.00 23.36 27.41
C ARG A 282 10.47 24.77 27.69
N PHE A 283 9.16 24.96 27.81
CA PHE A 283 8.59 26.28 28.12
C PHE A 283 8.93 26.75 29.53
N LYS A 284 9.02 25.82 30.48
CA LYS A 284 9.46 26.14 31.85
C LYS A 284 10.94 26.58 31.87
N ASP A 285 11.80 25.91 31.12
CA ASP A 285 13.21 26.28 31.01
C ASP A 285 13.39 27.63 30.31
N GLN A 286 12.61 27.89 29.25
CA GLN A 286 12.59 29.19 28.57
C GLN A 286 12.13 30.32 29.51
N ALA A 287 11.10 30.07 30.32
CA ALA A 287 10.60 31.06 31.27
C ALA A 287 11.62 31.36 32.38
N GLN A 288 12.38 30.34 32.82
CA GLN A 288 13.48 30.52 33.77
C GLN A 288 14.68 31.24 33.14
N ALA A 289 14.99 30.98 31.87
CA ALA A 289 16.04 31.68 31.14
C ALA A 289 15.69 33.17 30.96
N ALA A 290 14.45 33.48 30.57
CA ALA A 290 13.96 34.86 30.43
C ALA A 290 14.02 35.63 31.77
N ASP A 291 13.68 34.99 32.89
CA ASP A 291 13.82 35.61 34.21
C ASP A 291 15.29 35.79 34.60
N ARG A 292 16.18 34.84 34.27
CA ARG A 292 17.63 34.98 34.52
C ARG A 292 18.19 36.17 33.75
N GLU A 293 17.90 36.28 32.46
CA GLU A 293 18.35 37.39 31.60
C GLU A 293 17.84 38.74 32.11
N ARG A 294 16.56 38.84 32.52
CA ARG A 294 15.99 40.06 33.11
C ARG A 294 16.65 40.46 34.44
N THR A 295 17.18 39.51 35.19
CA THR A 295 17.82 39.78 36.49
C THR A 295 19.25 40.30 36.34
N VAL A 296 19.88 40.15 35.16
CA VAL A 296 21.26 40.63 34.92
C VAL A 296 21.30 42.16 34.65
N ASP A 297 20.19 42.80 34.29
CA ASP A 297 20.11 44.21 33.86
C ASP A 297 19.54 45.20 34.90
N SER A 298 19.63 44.93 36.21
CA SER A 298 19.28 45.92 37.25
C SER A 298 20.32 45.98 38.38
N PRO A 299 21.02 47.12 38.58
CA PRO A 299 21.98 47.26 39.67
C PRO A 299 21.22 47.61 40.97
N ALA A 300 21.21 46.70 41.93
CA ALA A 300 20.72 46.96 43.28
C ALA A 300 21.88 47.39 44.22
N PRO A 301 21.64 48.35 45.15
CA PRO A 301 22.68 48.97 45.98
C PRO A 301 23.13 48.10 47.16
N ALA A 302 24.43 48.17 47.49
CA ALA A 302 25.04 47.57 48.69
C ALA A 302 24.67 48.36 49.98
N PRO A 303 24.64 47.78 51.21
CA PRO A 303 25.84 47.21 51.89
C PRO A 303 25.68 46.00 52.88
N ALA A 304 26.72 45.13 52.90
CA ALA A 304 27.47 44.37 53.96
C ALA A 304 26.87 43.85 55.31
N PRO A 305 27.50 42.89 56.07
CA PRO A 305 28.64 41.97 55.83
C PRO A 305 28.39 40.45 56.20
N ALA A 306 29.45 39.63 56.03
CA ALA A 306 29.58 38.15 56.02
C ALA A 306 29.46 37.40 57.40
N PRO A 307 29.59 36.04 57.49
CA PRO A 307 30.81 35.29 57.16
C PRO A 307 30.63 34.02 56.30
N ALA A 308 31.77 33.60 55.75
CA ALA A 308 31.98 32.59 54.72
C ALA A 308 32.22 31.16 55.26
N ALA A 309 32.03 30.17 54.39
CA ALA A 309 32.91 29.00 54.31
C ALA A 309 33.08 28.62 52.84
N ALA A 310 34.28 28.83 52.33
CA ALA A 310 34.73 28.58 50.97
C ALA A 310 35.13 27.10 50.79
N THR A 311 34.87 26.54 49.61
CA THR A 311 35.59 25.35 49.13
C THR A 311 36.74 25.84 48.26
N THR A 312 37.94 25.53 48.72
CA THR A 312 39.23 25.85 48.12
C THR A 312 39.48 24.95 46.91
N THR A 313 39.84 25.55 45.78
CA THR A 313 40.68 24.93 44.76
C THR A 313 42.10 24.76 45.28
N ASN A 314 42.73 23.62 45.04
CA ASN A 314 44.19 23.52 45.11
C ASN A 314 44.73 22.80 43.87
N THR A 315 45.67 23.45 43.21
CA THR A 315 46.46 22.96 42.08
C THR A 315 47.89 22.87 42.58
N SER A 316 48.45 21.67 42.78
CA SER A 316 49.92 21.44 42.76
C SER A 316 50.31 19.96 42.95
N THR A 317 49.93 19.12 41.98
CA THR A 317 50.63 17.93 41.49
C THR A 317 49.75 17.46 40.33
N GLY A 318 50.31 16.99 39.22
CA GLY A 318 49.53 16.55 38.05
C GLY A 318 48.73 15.25 38.29
N GLU A 319 48.21 15.03 39.49
CA GLU A 319 47.40 13.88 39.88
C GLU A 319 45.95 14.31 40.03
N ILE A 320 45.11 13.82 39.13
CA ILE A 320 43.66 13.96 39.20
C ILE A 320 43.21 13.14 40.41
N THR A 321 42.87 13.79 41.51
CA THR A 321 42.25 13.16 42.67
C THR A 321 40.74 13.40 42.60
N THR A 322 39.98 12.31 42.56
CA THR A 322 38.52 12.30 42.53
C THR A 322 37.98 11.83 43.87
N THR A 323 36.78 12.28 44.22
CA THR A 323 36.14 11.90 45.48
C THR A 323 35.29 10.65 45.31
N PHE A 324 35.09 9.89 46.38
CA PHE A 324 34.25 8.69 46.41
C PHE A 324 32.84 8.97 45.88
N ALA A 325 32.25 10.10 46.29
CA ALA A 325 30.90 10.49 45.88
C ALA A 325 30.78 10.73 44.36
N GLU A 326 31.83 11.25 43.73
CA GLU A 326 31.86 11.48 42.28
C GLU A 326 31.96 10.17 41.49
N VAL A 327 32.78 9.22 41.95
CA VAL A 327 32.90 7.90 41.31
C VAL A 327 31.62 7.09 41.50
N GLU A 328 31.00 7.15 42.68
CA GLU A 328 29.70 6.51 42.94
C GLU A 328 28.59 7.07 42.03
N ALA A 329 28.53 8.41 41.86
CA ALA A 329 27.58 9.05 40.97
C ALA A 329 27.76 8.62 39.51
N LYS A 330 29.02 8.49 39.05
CA LYS A 330 29.34 7.99 37.70
C LYS A 330 28.92 6.53 37.50
N LEU A 331 29.14 5.65 38.50
CA LEU A 331 28.69 4.25 38.44
C LEU A 331 27.17 4.14 38.32
N ARG A 332 26.41 4.91 39.10
CA ARG A 332 24.94 4.91 39.05
C ARG A 332 24.37 5.55 37.78
N ALA A 333 25.09 6.46 37.14
CA ALA A 333 24.69 7.11 35.90
C ALA A 333 24.98 6.26 34.64
N ALA A 334 25.84 5.24 34.74
CA ALA A 334 26.21 4.38 33.63
C ALA A 334 25.02 3.53 33.15
N ARG A 335 24.82 3.47 31.82
CA ARG A 335 23.71 2.74 31.18
C ARG A 335 24.14 1.49 30.39
N THR A 336 25.44 1.27 30.26
CA THR A 336 26.03 0.13 29.53
C THR A 336 27.13 -0.50 30.37
N VAL A 337 27.42 -1.79 30.10
CA VAL A 337 28.47 -2.54 30.81
C VAL A 337 29.86 -1.91 30.58
N ASP A 338 30.12 -1.39 29.37
CA ASP A 338 31.38 -0.73 29.06
C ASP A 338 31.52 0.61 29.81
N ALA A 339 30.43 1.38 29.96
CA ALA A 339 30.44 2.62 30.73
C ALA A 339 30.63 2.38 32.24
N LEU A 340 30.13 1.25 32.77
CA LEU A 340 30.39 0.83 34.15
C LEU A 340 31.87 0.51 34.38
N ALA A 341 32.51 -0.20 33.45
CA ALA A 341 33.94 -0.52 33.54
C ALA A 341 34.81 0.75 33.50
N VAL A 342 34.48 1.70 32.61
CA VAL A 342 35.15 3.01 32.56
C VAL A 342 34.92 3.80 33.84
N ALA A 343 33.73 3.78 34.42
CA ALA A 343 33.43 4.47 35.68
C ALA A 343 34.21 3.88 36.87
N LEU A 344 34.38 2.56 36.92
CA LEU A 344 35.17 1.88 37.95
C LEU A 344 36.66 2.23 37.87
N ASP A 345 37.22 2.46 36.69
CA ASP A 345 38.64 2.83 36.53
C ASP A 345 38.99 4.14 37.24
N TRP A 346 38.02 5.05 37.40
CA TRP A 346 38.19 6.27 38.20
C TRP A 346 38.40 6.00 39.70
N SER A 347 38.11 4.79 40.21
CA SER A 347 38.43 4.42 41.59
C SER A 347 39.95 4.34 41.86
N ASN A 348 40.77 4.16 40.82
CA ASN A 348 42.22 4.20 40.93
C ASN A 348 42.76 5.62 41.17
N ALA A 349 41.94 6.63 40.89
CA ALA A 349 42.23 8.05 41.05
C ALA A 349 41.52 8.64 42.28
N LEU A 350 41.14 7.81 43.27
CA LEU A 350 40.57 8.29 44.53
C LEU A 350 41.63 9.02 45.36
N ALA A 351 41.18 9.98 46.16
CA ALA A 351 42.04 10.62 47.15
C ALA A 351 42.61 9.58 48.14
N PRO A 352 43.89 9.68 48.57
CA PRO A 352 44.55 8.67 49.42
C PRO A 352 43.78 8.31 50.70
N GLU A 353 43.06 9.28 51.26
CA GLU A 353 42.19 9.13 52.42
C GLU A 353 40.95 8.25 52.16
N GLU A 354 40.47 8.15 50.91
CA GLU A 354 39.29 7.38 50.51
C GLU A 354 39.63 6.06 49.81
N GLN A 355 40.92 5.79 49.54
CA GLN A 355 41.39 4.58 48.87
C GLN A 355 40.96 3.28 49.57
N HIS A 356 40.83 3.32 50.91
CA HIS A 356 40.35 2.17 51.71
C HIS A 356 38.90 1.76 51.38
N ARG A 357 38.11 2.65 50.77
CA ARG A 357 36.71 2.44 50.37
C ARG A 357 36.57 2.02 48.91
N ALA A 358 37.66 1.90 48.15
CA ALA A 358 37.62 1.46 46.75
C ALA A 358 36.93 0.09 46.57
N GLY A 359 37.02 -0.79 47.58
CA GLY A 359 36.29 -2.07 47.60
C GLY A 359 34.76 -1.92 47.56
N GLU A 360 34.21 -0.88 48.19
CA GLU A 360 32.76 -0.61 48.17
C GLU A 360 32.27 -0.25 46.76
N LEU A 361 33.10 0.42 45.96
CA LEU A 361 32.78 0.78 44.57
C LEU A 361 32.85 -0.43 43.64
N LEU A 362 33.75 -1.38 43.92
CA LEU A 362 33.83 -2.65 43.20
C LEU A 362 32.57 -3.50 43.45
N ASP A 363 32.14 -3.60 44.71
CA ASP A 363 30.91 -4.29 45.07
C ASP A 363 29.68 -3.65 44.41
N LEU A 364 29.62 -2.31 44.37
CA LEU A 364 28.56 -1.58 43.69
C LEU A 364 28.57 -1.80 42.16
N HIS A 365 29.76 -1.80 41.54
CA HIS A 365 29.91 -2.12 40.12
C HIS A 365 29.38 -3.52 39.80
N ASP A 366 29.73 -4.53 40.60
CA ASP A 366 29.31 -5.91 40.37
C ASP A 366 27.81 -6.11 40.55
N GLN A 367 27.20 -5.41 41.53
CA GLN A 367 25.74 -5.37 41.69
C GLN A 367 25.03 -4.76 40.47
N LEU A 368 25.53 -3.61 39.97
CA LEU A 368 24.94 -2.93 38.81
C LEU A 368 25.13 -3.74 37.52
N LYS A 369 26.30 -4.36 37.33
CA LYS A 369 26.57 -5.24 36.19
C LYS A 369 25.66 -6.47 36.20
N ALA A 370 25.47 -7.11 37.36
CA ALA A 370 24.55 -8.24 37.51
C ALA A 370 23.09 -7.84 37.22
N ALA A 371 22.67 -6.65 37.66
CA ALA A 371 21.34 -6.11 37.36
C ALA A 371 21.14 -5.87 35.85
N MET A 372 22.13 -5.30 35.16
CA MET A 372 22.07 -5.08 33.70
C MET A 372 22.07 -6.39 32.90
N GLN A 373 22.84 -7.40 33.32
CA GLN A 373 22.85 -8.72 32.67
C GLN A 373 21.53 -9.48 32.84
N LYS A 374 20.86 -9.36 34.00
CA LYS A 374 19.51 -9.92 34.21
C LYS A 374 18.43 -9.17 33.42
N GLY A 375 18.61 -7.88 33.16
CA GLY A 375 17.68 -7.06 32.37
C GLY A 375 17.76 -7.27 30.85
N GLY A 376 18.89 -7.80 30.35
CA GLY A 376 19.11 -8.07 28.92
C GLY A 376 18.72 -9.49 28.45
N ALA A 377 18.30 -10.37 29.35
CA ALA A 377 17.76 -11.69 29.02
C ALA A 377 16.22 -11.64 28.98
N LYS A 378 15.69 -11.03 27.91
CA LYS A 378 14.29 -11.17 27.50
C LYS A 378 14.18 -11.19 25.99
#